data_AF-A0A4Q2J8K1-F1
#
_entry.id   AF-A0A4Q2J8K1-F1
#
_cell.length_a   1.000
_cell.length_b   1.000
_cell.length_c   1.000
_cell.angle_alpha   90.00
_cell.angle_beta   90.00
_cell.angle_gamma   90.00
#
_symmetry.space_group_name_H-M   'P 1'
#
loop_
_entity.id
_entity.type
_entity.pdbx_description
1 polymer ?
#
loop_
_entity_poly.entity_id
_entity_poly.type
_entity_poly.pdbx_seq_one_letter_code
_entity_poly.pdbx_strand_id
1 'polypeptide(L)'
;LLARAASWPAPGRRLLRAAVTVPLVLPPVVGGIALLLLLGRRGVLGGALGDLFGITVPFTTGAVVLAQVFVALPFLVFAVEGALRSADRRTELAAATLGASRWQVFRHVTLPLVAPGVAAGAVLCFTRALGEFGATITFAGSLPGVTRTLPIASYLAMQTDPDEAIALALLLLAVSVGVLLLLRDRWLPGVRG
;
A
#
# COMPACT_ATOMS: atom_id res chain seq x y z
N LEU A 1 -4.56 -15.77 0.62
CA LEU A 1 -5.64 -16.19 1.55
C LEU A 1 -6.92 -15.36 1.43
N LEU A 2 -6.88 -14.03 1.27
CA LEU A 2 -8.07 -13.20 0.97
C LEU A 2 -8.77 -13.57 -0.35
N ALA A 3 -8.02 -14.02 -1.36
CA ALA A 3 -8.56 -14.45 -2.65
C ALA A 3 -9.19 -15.85 -2.66
N ARG A 4 -8.92 -16.69 -1.66
CA ARG A 4 -9.26 -18.13 -1.66
C ARG A 4 -10.09 -18.57 -0.45
N ALA A 5 -10.51 -17.64 0.41
CA ALA A 5 -11.47 -17.90 1.48
C ALA A 5 -12.88 -18.04 0.89
N ALA A 6 -13.21 -19.23 0.41
CA ALA A 6 -14.59 -19.65 0.19
C ALA A 6 -15.44 -19.69 1.47
N SER A 7 -14.83 -19.41 2.64
CA SER A 7 -15.47 -19.43 3.95
C SER A 7 -15.84 -18.04 4.50
N TRP A 8 -15.64 -16.96 3.75
CA TRP A 8 -16.15 -15.64 4.16
C TRP A 8 -17.56 -15.43 3.60
N PRO A 9 -18.48 -14.82 4.36
CA PRO A 9 -19.77 -14.42 3.81
C PRO A 9 -19.56 -13.58 2.55
N ALA A 10 -20.28 -13.91 1.47
CA ALA A 10 -20.26 -13.17 0.22
C ALA A 10 -20.32 -11.63 0.37
N PRO A 11 -21.13 -11.03 1.27
CA PRO A 11 -21.14 -9.57 1.47
C PRO A 11 -19.83 -9.02 2.04
N GLY A 12 -19.20 -9.70 3.00
CA GLY A 12 -17.94 -9.23 3.61
C GLY A 12 -16.80 -9.19 2.60
N ARG A 13 -16.71 -10.18 1.72
CA ARG A 13 -15.71 -10.21 0.64
C ARG A 13 -15.92 -9.07 -0.36
N ARG A 14 -17.18 -8.75 -0.69
CA ARG A 14 -17.53 -7.63 -1.59
C ARG A 14 -17.13 -6.29 -0.98
N LEU A 15 -17.41 -6.08 0.30
CA LEU A 15 -17.06 -4.85 1.00
C LEU A 15 -15.54 -4.65 1.09
N LEU A 16 -14.79 -5.69 1.47
CA LEU A 16 -13.33 -5.61 1.49
C LEU A 16 -12.75 -5.33 0.11
N ARG A 17 -13.28 -5.97 -0.93
CA ARG A 17 -12.82 -5.73 -2.29
C ARG A 17 -13.11 -4.30 -2.72
N ALA A 18 -14.29 -3.78 -2.43
CA ALA A 18 -14.63 -2.39 -2.68
C ALA A 18 -13.68 -1.44 -1.94
N ALA A 19 -13.43 -1.67 -0.64
CA ALA A 19 -12.53 -0.85 0.16
C ALA A 19 -11.09 -0.82 -0.41
N VAL A 20 -10.61 -1.94 -0.94
CA VAL A 20 -9.30 -2.01 -1.61
C VAL A 20 -9.31 -1.34 -2.98
N THR A 21 -10.41 -1.38 -3.74
CA THR A 21 -10.44 -0.84 -5.11
C THR A 21 -10.83 0.63 -5.18
N VAL A 22 -11.56 1.15 -4.20
CA VAL A 22 -12.00 2.56 -4.13
C VAL A 22 -10.84 3.57 -4.33
N PRO A 23 -9.66 3.39 -3.71
CA PRO A 23 -8.52 4.30 -3.89
C PRO A 23 -8.04 4.43 -5.35
N LEU A 24 -8.30 3.42 -6.20
CA LEU A 24 -7.88 3.46 -7.60
C LEU A 24 -8.76 4.36 -8.47
N VAL A 25 -10.00 4.62 -8.04
CA VAL A 25 -10.97 5.43 -8.79
C VAL A 25 -11.00 6.86 -8.27
N LEU A 26 -10.69 7.06 -6.98
CA LEU A 26 -10.68 8.38 -6.38
C LEU A 26 -9.42 9.17 -6.75
N PRO A 27 -9.55 10.46 -7.11
CA PRO A 27 -8.41 11.35 -7.10
C PRO A 27 -7.73 11.34 -5.73
N PRO A 28 -6.38 11.35 -5.62
CA PRO A 28 -5.69 11.21 -4.33
C PRO A 28 -6.12 12.25 -3.29
N VAL A 29 -6.34 13.49 -3.72
CA VAL A 29 -6.84 14.58 -2.86
C VAL A 29 -8.21 14.23 -2.27
N VAL A 30 -9.13 13.71 -3.08
CA VAL A 30 -10.45 13.26 -2.63
C VAL A 30 -10.32 12.10 -1.65
N GLY A 31 -9.36 11.20 -1.88
CA GLY A 31 -8.98 10.15 -0.92
C GLY A 31 -8.53 10.72 0.43
N GLY A 32 -7.68 11.74 0.42
CA GLY A 32 -7.26 12.45 1.63
C GLY A 32 -8.42 13.12 2.37
N ILE A 33 -9.37 13.74 1.67
CA ILE A 33 -10.60 14.28 2.26
C ILE A 33 -11.43 13.16 2.90
N ALA A 34 -11.60 12.03 2.22
CA ALA A 34 -12.33 10.88 2.77
C ALA A 34 -11.67 10.36 4.05
N LEU A 35 -10.33 10.28 4.08
CA LEU A 35 -9.57 9.91 5.29
C LEU A 35 -9.76 10.94 6.41
N LEU A 36 -9.80 12.24 6.12
CA LEU A 36 -10.12 13.27 7.12
C LEU A 36 -11.55 13.13 7.65
N LEU A 37 -12.53 12.89 6.80
CA LEU A 37 -13.94 12.72 7.22
C LEU A 37 -14.13 11.45 8.06
N LEU A 38 -13.29 10.43 7.85
CA LEU A 38 -13.32 9.19 8.60
C LEU A 38 -12.54 9.29 9.92
N LEU A 39 -11.28 9.71 9.87
CA LEU A 39 -10.29 9.63 10.95
C LEU A 39 -9.93 11.00 11.55
N GLY A 40 -10.51 12.08 11.05
CA GLY A 40 -10.35 13.43 11.59
C GLY A 40 -10.92 13.55 13.00
N ARG A 41 -10.53 14.62 13.72
CA ARG A 41 -11.00 14.87 15.10
C ARG A 41 -12.53 14.91 15.24
N ARG A 42 -13.24 15.35 14.18
CA ARG A 42 -14.72 15.34 14.09
C ARG A 42 -15.24 14.28 13.10
N GLY A 43 -14.39 13.35 12.70
CA GLY A 43 -14.71 12.29 11.75
C GLY A 43 -15.46 11.15 12.43
N VAL A 44 -16.09 10.31 11.62
CA VAL A 44 -16.97 9.20 12.07
C VAL A 44 -16.26 8.27 13.06
N LEU A 45 -15.00 7.93 12.80
CA LEU A 45 -14.18 7.09 13.67
C LEU A 45 -13.19 7.90 14.50
N GLY A 46 -12.66 8.99 13.95
CA GLY A 46 -11.63 9.78 14.62
C GLY A 46 -12.11 10.51 15.87
N GLY A 47 -13.39 10.90 15.93
CA GLY A 47 -13.99 11.45 17.16
C GLY A 47 -14.01 10.43 18.29
N ALA A 48 -14.52 9.23 18.03
CA ALA A 48 -14.54 8.14 19.02
C ALA A 48 -13.13 7.73 19.48
N LEU A 49 -12.14 7.71 18.56
CA LEU A 49 -10.73 7.47 18.90
C LEU A 49 -10.16 8.55 19.84
N GLY A 50 -10.52 9.80 19.60
CA GLY A 50 -10.15 10.93 20.48
C GLY A 50 -10.80 10.83 21.84
N ASP A 51 -12.11 10.59 21.89
CA ASP A 51 -12.89 10.60 23.13
C ASP A 51 -12.60 9.39 24.03
N LEU A 52 -12.40 8.21 23.43
CA LEU A 52 -12.17 6.96 24.18
C LEU A 52 -10.69 6.73 24.52
N PHE A 53 -9.78 7.11 23.64
CA PHE A 53 -8.36 6.76 23.75
C PHE A 53 -7.41 7.97 23.75
N GLY A 54 -7.93 9.19 23.56
CA GLY A 54 -7.09 10.39 23.45
C GLY A 54 -6.27 10.47 22.16
N ILE A 55 -6.56 9.64 21.15
CA ILE A 55 -5.75 9.51 19.94
C ILE A 55 -6.25 10.47 18.86
N THR A 56 -5.39 11.39 18.41
CA THR A 56 -5.63 12.20 17.21
C THR A 56 -4.71 11.74 16.08
N VAL A 57 -5.31 11.30 14.96
CA VAL A 57 -4.56 10.75 13.82
C VAL A 57 -4.06 11.82 12.85
N PRO A 58 -4.86 12.81 12.39
CA PRO A 58 -4.41 13.80 11.42
C PRO A 58 -3.17 14.56 11.86
N PHE A 59 -2.39 15.03 10.89
CA PHE A 59 -1.15 15.79 11.11
C PHE A 59 -0.02 15.04 11.85
N THR A 60 -0.12 13.72 11.96
CA THR A 60 0.94 12.87 12.51
C THR A 60 1.64 12.07 11.42
N THR A 61 2.82 11.52 11.71
CA THR A 61 3.48 10.55 10.83
C THR A 61 2.59 9.31 10.60
N GLY A 62 1.75 8.95 11.58
CA GLY A 62 0.75 7.89 11.41
C GLY A 62 -0.27 8.20 10.32
N ALA A 63 -0.70 9.46 10.20
CA ALA A 63 -1.56 9.89 9.10
C ALA A 63 -0.87 9.76 7.73
N VAL A 64 0.43 10.06 7.64
CA VAL A 64 1.22 9.85 6.41
C VAL A 64 1.21 8.37 6.01
N VAL A 65 1.52 7.48 6.96
CA VAL A 65 1.52 6.02 6.71
C VAL A 65 0.14 5.53 6.27
N LEU A 66 -0.94 6.00 6.91
CA LEU A 66 -2.30 5.62 6.53
C LEU A 66 -2.70 6.14 5.15
N ALA A 67 -2.33 7.37 4.78
CA ALA A 67 -2.55 7.90 3.44
C ALA A 67 -1.80 7.07 2.39
N GLN A 68 -0.54 6.73 2.65
CA GLN A 68 0.26 5.89 1.76
C GLN A 68 -0.34 4.48 1.63
N VAL A 69 -0.74 3.84 2.73
CA VAL A 69 -1.40 2.53 2.70
C VAL A 69 -2.70 2.60 1.90
N PHE A 70 -3.55 3.60 2.16
CA PHE A 70 -4.81 3.77 1.43
C PHE A 70 -4.59 3.82 -0.09
N VAL A 71 -3.59 4.59 -0.54
CA VAL A 71 -3.32 4.77 -1.97
C VAL A 71 -2.56 3.59 -2.59
N ALA A 72 -1.67 2.92 -1.85
CA ALA A 72 -0.74 1.93 -2.40
C ALA A 72 -1.17 0.46 -2.18
N LEU A 73 -2.00 0.17 -1.19
CA LEU A 73 -2.53 -1.17 -0.90
C LEU A 73 -3.15 -1.91 -2.10
N PRO A 74 -3.89 -1.27 -3.03
CA PRO A 74 -4.51 -1.98 -4.14
C PRO A 74 -3.47 -2.71 -5.03
N PHE A 75 -2.29 -2.12 -5.20
CA PHE A 75 -1.20 -2.68 -6.00
C PHE A 75 -0.67 -3.98 -5.40
N LEU A 76 -0.47 -3.99 -4.08
CA LEU A 76 -0.06 -5.20 -3.35
C LEU A 76 -1.12 -6.28 -3.47
N VAL A 77 -2.40 -5.92 -3.26
CA VAL A 77 -3.50 -6.90 -3.32
C VAL A 77 -3.59 -7.52 -4.71
N PHE A 78 -3.53 -6.74 -5.78
CA PHE A 78 -3.62 -7.28 -7.14
C PHE A 78 -2.44 -8.17 -7.52
N ALA A 79 -1.22 -7.82 -7.12
CA ALA A 79 -0.05 -8.68 -7.36
C ALA A 79 -0.18 -10.03 -6.62
N VAL A 80 -0.58 -10.00 -5.35
CA VAL A 80 -0.78 -11.21 -4.54
C VAL A 80 -1.96 -12.05 -5.05
N GLU A 81 -3.06 -11.42 -5.46
CA GLU A 81 -4.18 -12.12 -6.10
C GLU A 81 -3.77 -12.78 -7.41
N GLY A 82 -2.99 -12.07 -8.25
CA GLY A 82 -2.46 -12.61 -9.49
C GLY A 82 -1.59 -13.84 -9.25
N ALA A 83 -0.63 -13.76 -8.32
CA ALA A 83 0.24 -14.88 -7.94
C ALA A 83 -0.55 -16.06 -7.35
N LEU A 84 -1.59 -15.78 -6.56
CA LEU A 84 -2.49 -16.81 -6.06
C LEU A 84 -3.33 -17.44 -7.18
N ARG A 85 -3.67 -16.72 -8.25
CA ARG A 85 -4.44 -17.31 -9.38
C ARG A 85 -3.55 -18.17 -10.27
N SER A 86 -2.28 -17.81 -10.43
CA SER A 86 -1.32 -18.59 -11.23
C SER A 86 -0.77 -19.83 -10.51
N ALA A 87 -0.72 -19.82 -9.17
CA ALA A 87 -0.23 -20.96 -8.39
C ALA A 87 -1.20 -22.16 -8.41
N ASP A 88 -0.70 -23.32 -8.86
CA ASP A 88 -1.44 -24.59 -8.81
C ASP A 88 -1.75 -24.99 -7.36
N ARG A 89 -2.94 -25.54 -7.15
CA ARG A 89 -3.47 -25.92 -5.83
C ARG A 89 -3.14 -27.36 -5.44
N ARG A 90 -2.62 -28.18 -6.36
CA ARG A 90 -2.31 -29.60 -6.10
C ARG A 90 -1.45 -29.80 -4.87
N THR A 91 -0.41 -28.98 -4.69
CA THR A 91 0.50 -29.04 -3.53
C THR A 91 -0.19 -28.69 -2.22
N GLU A 92 -1.13 -27.73 -2.22
CA GLU A 92 -1.93 -27.39 -1.03
C GLU A 92 -2.88 -28.54 -0.65
N LEU A 93 -3.51 -29.17 -1.64
CA LEU A 93 -4.43 -30.29 -1.43
C LEU A 93 -3.70 -31.54 -0.93
N ALA A 94 -2.53 -31.84 -1.51
CA ALA A 94 -1.70 -32.96 -1.06
C ALA A 94 -1.24 -32.77 0.40
N ALA A 95 -0.81 -31.55 0.77
CA ALA A 95 -0.44 -31.26 2.15
C ALA A 95 -1.64 -31.45 3.12
N ALA A 96 -2.84 -31.04 2.72
CA ALA A 96 -4.04 -31.24 3.52
C ALA A 96 -4.39 -32.73 3.70
N THR A 97 -4.20 -33.57 2.67
CA THR A 97 -4.42 -35.04 2.77
C THR A 97 -3.41 -35.72 3.69
N LEU A 98 -2.23 -35.14 3.88
CA LEU A 98 -1.21 -35.60 4.82
C LEU A 98 -1.45 -35.12 6.27
N GLY A 99 -2.62 -34.52 6.54
CA GLY A 99 -2.99 -34.06 7.88
C GLY A 99 -2.51 -32.64 8.23
N ALA A 100 -1.95 -31.88 7.28
CA ALA A 100 -1.55 -30.51 7.56
C ALA A 100 -2.76 -29.61 7.84
N SER A 101 -2.71 -28.89 8.96
CA SER A 101 -3.69 -27.84 9.30
C SER A 101 -3.66 -26.69 8.29
N ARG A 102 -4.75 -25.91 8.23
CA ARG A 102 -4.85 -24.73 7.33
C ARG A 102 -3.71 -23.73 7.51
N TRP A 103 -3.26 -23.54 8.75
CA TRP A 103 -2.13 -22.66 9.07
C TRP A 103 -0.81 -23.22 8.55
N GLN A 104 -0.58 -24.54 8.68
CA GLN A 104 0.60 -25.20 8.13
C GLN A 104 0.63 -25.13 6.61
N VAL A 105 -0.49 -25.41 5.93
CA VAL A 105 -0.60 -25.27 4.46
C VAL A 105 -0.29 -23.84 4.03
N PHE A 106 -0.87 -22.84 4.71
CA PHE A 106 -0.59 -21.45 4.37
C PHE A 106 0.88 -21.09 4.54
N ARG A 107 1.46 -21.36 5.71
CA ARG A 107 2.82 -20.92 6.05
C ARG A 107 3.90 -21.66 5.27
N HIS A 108 3.73 -22.96 5.04
CA HIS A 108 4.77 -23.81 4.46
C HIS A 108 4.57 -24.10 2.96
N VAL A 109 3.36 -23.92 2.43
CA VAL A 109 3.05 -24.20 1.02
C VAL A 109 2.63 -22.92 0.31
N THR A 110 1.50 -22.32 0.67
CA THR A 110 0.94 -21.18 -0.06
C THR A 110 1.85 -19.96 -0.03
N LEU A 111 2.34 -19.55 1.15
CA LEU A 111 3.12 -18.33 1.31
C LEU A 111 4.46 -18.39 0.56
N PRO A 112 5.28 -19.46 0.65
CA PRO A 112 6.49 -19.61 -0.17
C PRO A 112 6.18 -19.62 -1.67
N LEU A 113 5.10 -20.29 -2.09
CA LEU A 113 4.71 -20.34 -3.50
C LEU A 113 4.37 -18.95 -4.07
N VAL A 114 3.71 -18.10 -3.29
CA VAL A 114 3.33 -16.74 -3.74
C VAL A 114 4.33 -15.66 -3.31
N ALA A 115 5.39 -16.00 -2.58
CA ALA A 115 6.37 -15.05 -2.07
C ALA A 115 7.00 -14.16 -3.17
N PRO A 116 7.33 -14.68 -4.37
CA PRO A 116 7.78 -13.83 -5.48
C PRO A 116 6.74 -12.77 -5.87
N GLY A 117 5.46 -13.15 -5.89
CA GLY A 117 4.34 -12.25 -6.16
C GLY A 117 4.09 -11.22 -5.05
N VAL A 118 4.28 -11.61 -3.78
CA VAL A 118 4.23 -10.67 -2.64
C VAL A 118 5.36 -9.66 -2.75
N ALA A 119 6.58 -10.11 -3.05
CA ALA A 119 7.73 -9.23 -3.22
C ALA A 119 7.49 -8.24 -4.38
N ALA A 120 7.05 -8.74 -5.53
CA ALA A 120 6.63 -7.93 -6.66
C ALA A 120 5.57 -6.87 -6.29
N GLY A 121 4.53 -7.28 -5.56
CA GLY A 121 3.48 -6.38 -5.09
C GLY A 121 3.95 -5.34 -4.09
N ALA A 122 4.85 -5.72 -3.17
CA ALA A 122 5.41 -4.81 -2.17
C ALA A 122 6.23 -3.70 -2.84
N VAL A 123 6.92 -4.04 -3.92
CA VAL A 123 7.68 -3.08 -4.73
C VAL A 123 6.76 -2.10 -5.42
N LEU A 124 5.72 -2.59 -6.11
CA LEU A 124 4.73 -1.73 -6.78
C LEU A 124 4.01 -0.82 -5.78
N CYS A 125 3.71 -1.35 -4.60
CA CYS A 125 3.16 -0.59 -3.49
C CYS A 125 4.13 0.51 -3.04
N PHE A 126 5.40 0.17 -2.84
CA PHE A 126 6.43 1.14 -2.43
C PHE A 126 6.65 2.23 -3.47
N THR A 127 6.81 1.88 -4.74
CA THR A 127 6.97 2.87 -5.83
C THR A 127 5.74 3.75 -5.97
N ARG A 128 4.53 3.20 -5.79
CA ARG A 128 3.31 4.01 -5.73
C ARG A 128 3.31 4.98 -4.56
N ALA A 129 3.75 4.54 -3.39
CA ALA A 129 3.78 5.36 -2.17
C ALA A 129 4.82 6.50 -2.24
N LEU A 130 5.95 6.30 -2.94
CA LEU A 130 6.98 7.32 -3.16
C LEU A 130 6.44 8.55 -3.88
N GLY A 131 5.58 8.34 -4.89
CA GLY A 131 4.96 9.41 -5.66
C GLY A 131 3.65 9.93 -5.07
N GLU A 132 3.29 9.56 -3.84
CA GLU A 132 2.07 10.05 -3.20
C GLU A 132 2.25 11.51 -2.73
N PHE A 133 1.26 12.35 -3.04
CA PHE A 133 1.23 13.76 -2.67
C PHE A 133 -0.15 14.16 -2.14
N GLY A 134 -1.20 13.96 -2.95
CA GLY A 134 -2.51 14.56 -2.73
C GLY A 134 -3.25 14.05 -1.49
N ALA A 135 -3.17 12.74 -1.20
CA ALA A 135 -3.79 12.18 -0.02
C ALA A 135 -3.03 12.61 1.25
N THR A 136 -1.70 12.59 1.21
CA THR A 136 -0.84 12.98 2.34
C THR A 136 -0.98 14.46 2.68
N ILE A 137 -0.86 15.37 1.72
CA ILE A 137 -0.95 16.81 2.02
C ILE A 137 -2.33 17.19 2.58
N THR A 138 -3.38 16.50 2.14
CA THR A 138 -4.75 16.75 2.60
C THR A 138 -4.98 16.17 4.00
N PHE A 139 -4.57 14.93 4.26
CA PHE A 139 -4.87 14.25 5.53
C PHE A 139 -3.82 14.48 6.64
N ALA A 140 -2.55 14.54 6.27
CA ALA A 140 -1.41 14.68 7.17
C ALA A 140 -0.77 16.08 7.16
N GLY A 141 -1.16 16.96 6.22
CA GLY A 141 -0.59 18.30 6.11
C GLY A 141 0.88 18.29 5.65
N SER A 142 1.58 19.41 5.87
CA SER A 142 3.00 19.59 5.52
C SER A 142 3.78 20.24 6.66
N LEU A 143 3.99 19.48 7.74
CA LEU A 143 4.78 19.90 8.89
C LEU A 143 6.26 19.53 8.66
N PRO A 144 7.19 20.51 8.61
CA PRO A 144 8.63 20.24 8.53
C PRO A 144 9.07 19.28 9.64
N GLY A 145 9.86 18.26 9.28
CA GLY A 145 10.39 17.28 10.23
C GLY A 145 9.37 16.26 10.77
N VAL A 146 8.09 16.34 10.38
CA VAL A 146 7.04 15.43 10.91
C VAL A 146 6.25 14.75 9.80
N THR A 147 5.64 15.53 8.89
CA THR A 147 4.76 15.01 7.83
C THR A 147 5.14 15.44 6.42
N ARG A 148 6.11 16.35 6.29
CA ARG A 148 6.60 16.81 4.99
C ARG A 148 7.38 15.70 4.27
N THR A 149 6.76 15.14 3.22
CA THR A 149 7.38 14.15 2.33
C THR A 149 8.16 14.82 1.20
N LEU A 150 9.03 14.08 0.51
CA LEU A 150 9.81 14.59 -0.64
C LEU A 150 8.93 15.21 -1.74
N PRO A 151 7.82 14.59 -2.19
CA PRO A 151 6.93 15.20 -3.19
C PRO A 151 6.31 16.53 -2.72
N ILE A 152 5.98 16.63 -1.43
CA ILE A 152 5.43 17.86 -0.86
C ILE A 152 6.52 18.93 -0.79
N ALA A 153 7.73 18.56 -0.35
CA ALA A 153 8.86 19.48 -0.30
C ALA A 153 9.22 20.02 -1.68
N SER A 154 9.30 19.16 -2.71
CA SER A 154 9.59 19.61 -4.08
C SER A 154 8.53 20.55 -4.62
N TYR A 155 7.25 20.28 -4.35
CA TYR A 155 6.15 21.17 -4.76
C TYR A 155 6.21 22.54 -4.06
N LEU A 156 6.52 22.56 -2.76
CA LEU A 156 6.67 23.82 -2.03
C LEU A 156 7.88 24.61 -2.51
N ALA A 157 9.01 23.94 -2.76
CA ALA A 157 10.22 24.56 -3.29
C ALA A 157 9.99 25.24 -4.65
N MET A 158 9.11 24.69 -5.52
CA MET A 158 8.79 25.34 -6.81
C MET A 158 8.28 26.78 -6.67
N GLN A 159 7.72 27.14 -5.51
CA GLN A 159 7.19 28.49 -5.25
C GLN A 159 8.24 29.45 -4.69
N THR A 160 9.37 28.94 -4.19
CA THR A 160 10.37 29.73 -3.46
C THR A 160 11.75 29.66 -4.09
N ASP A 161 12.20 28.47 -4.47
CA ASP A 161 13.52 28.18 -5.02
C ASP A 161 13.42 27.08 -6.09
N PRO A 162 13.44 27.45 -7.38
CA PRO A 162 13.39 26.50 -8.49
C PRO A 162 14.55 25.50 -8.50
N ASP A 163 15.74 25.89 -8.06
CA ASP A 163 16.92 25.02 -8.06
C ASP A 163 16.79 23.94 -6.99
N GLU A 164 16.30 24.30 -5.80
CA GLU A 164 15.94 23.33 -4.74
C GLU A 164 14.85 22.35 -5.21
N ALA A 165 13.83 22.86 -5.91
CA ALA A 165 12.74 22.04 -6.43
C ALA A 165 13.25 20.97 -7.43
N ILE A 166 14.15 21.37 -8.33
CA ILE A 166 14.80 20.47 -9.30
C ILE A 166 15.64 19.43 -8.57
N ALA A 167 16.45 19.84 -7.58
CA ALA A 167 17.28 18.92 -6.80
C ALA A 167 16.44 17.85 -6.09
N LEU A 168 15.34 18.25 -5.44
CA LEU A 168 14.42 17.32 -4.76
C LEU A 168 13.70 16.39 -5.74
N ALA A 169 13.28 16.90 -6.90
CA ALA A 169 12.65 16.10 -7.94
C ALA A 169 13.62 15.06 -8.53
N LEU A 170 14.88 15.44 -8.78
CA LEU A 170 15.93 14.53 -9.25
C LEU A 170 16.27 13.47 -8.20
N LEU A 171 16.32 13.83 -6.92
CA LEU A 171 16.51 12.88 -5.83
C LEU A 171 15.39 11.85 -5.80
N LEU A 172 14.13 12.29 -5.87
CA LEU A 172 12.97 11.40 -5.89
C LEU A 172 12.98 10.47 -7.12
N LEU A 173 13.37 11.01 -8.28
CA LEU A 173 13.53 10.24 -9.51
C LEU A 173 14.64 9.19 -9.37
N ALA A 174 15.81 9.57 -8.84
CA ALA A 174 16.93 8.67 -8.64
C ALA A 174 16.58 7.52 -7.69
N VAL A 175 15.90 7.80 -6.59
CA VAL A 175 15.40 6.77 -5.65
C VAL A 175 14.41 5.84 -6.34
N SER A 176 13.45 6.40 -7.07
CA SER A 176 12.42 5.61 -7.77
C SER A 176 13.03 4.68 -8.83
N VAL A 177 13.95 5.19 -9.64
CA VAL A 177 14.67 4.42 -10.66
C VAL A 177 15.58 3.40 -10.00
N GLY A 178 16.31 3.76 -8.94
CA GLY A 178 17.17 2.85 -8.20
C GLY A 178 16.42 1.63 -7.66
N VAL A 179 15.24 1.85 -7.09
CA VAL A 179 14.34 0.77 -6.64
C VAL A 179 13.96 -0.13 -7.81
N LEU A 180 13.49 0.44 -8.92
CA LEU A 180 13.09 -0.34 -10.10
C LEU A 180 14.25 -1.17 -10.67
N LEU A 181 15.46 -0.59 -10.75
CA LEU A 181 16.65 -1.28 -11.26
C LEU A 181 17.11 -2.41 -10.36
N LEU A 182 17.19 -2.20 -9.04
CA LEU A 182 17.56 -3.23 -8.06
C LEU A 182 16.66 -4.46 -8.13
N LEU A 183 15.43 -4.26 -8.59
CA LEU A 183 14.42 -5.29 -8.61
C LEU A 183 14.28 -5.96 -9.98
N ARG A 184 14.77 -5.33 -11.06
CA ARG A 184 14.77 -5.89 -12.42
C ARG A 184 15.29 -7.33 -12.47
N ASP A 185 16.37 -7.63 -11.76
CA ASP A 185 17.01 -8.95 -11.77
C ASP A 185 16.15 -10.06 -11.15
N ARG A 186 15.17 -9.71 -10.32
CA ARG A 186 14.23 -10.68 -9.72
C ARG A 186 13.04 -11.02 -10.62
N TRP A 187 12.76 -10.22 -11.64
CA TRP A 187 11.65 -10.43 -12.58
C TRP A 187 12.10 -11.14 -13.86
N LEU A 188 13.41 -11.12 -14.16
CA LEU A 188 14.00 -11.80 -15.32
C LEU A 188 15.02 -12.89 -14.94
N PRO A 189 14.67 -13.94 -14.16
CA PRO A 189 15.56 -15.09 -13.98
C PRO A 189 15.87 -15.86 -15.29
N GLY A 190 15.09 -15.64 -16.35
CA GLY A 190 15.13 -16.41 -17.61
C GLY A 190 15.88 -15.77 -18.77
N VAL A 191 16.61 -14.66 -18.57
CA VAL A 191 17.46 -14.04 -19.62
C VAL A 191 18.94 -14.15 -19.26
N ARG A 192 19.33 -15.31 -18.74
CA ARG A 192 20.73 -15.74 -18.73
C ARG A 192 20.78 -16.99 -19.60
N GLY A 193 21.34 -16.83 -20.80
CA GLY A 193 21.66 -17.92 -21.70
C GLY A 193 22.81 -18.76 -21.19
#